data_AF-A0A952KJ06-F1
#
_entry.id   AF-A0A952KJ06-F1
#
_cell.length_a   1.000
_cell.length_b   1.000
_cell.length_c   1.000
_cell.angle_alpha   90.00
_cell.angle_beta   90.00
_cell.angle_gamma   90.00
#
_symmetry.space_group_name_H-M   'P 1'
#
loop_
_entity.id
_entity.type
_entity.pdbx_description
1 polymer ?
#
loop_
_entity_poly.entity_id
_entity_poly.type
_entity_poly.pdbx_seq_one_letter_code
_entity_poly.pdbx_strand_id
1 'polypeptide(L)'
;MVDRRYVIGALAAWLGAAATDAVAKAKPKPKKASGKKAAPSKSSKSTKGKKGKADTGKKGKHGKPEPRHVVETPHEPPPPPIPEVSSPEAAAALNAAFEQILKEQFLAQPTVVTGLGFDKGEYAGTKSRIEDRSEASKASTAARLSRAVQSLNAVDRDQLSAADRVHYDSVRWDYNAQLQLAQGFAYGDYGVYSWGFASPYVISQLSGAYQYIPDLLDSQHTIKTRGDAEAYLLRLDGFARALDQETERFRLDMGRGVVPPDFVITAAVKQLTALRDSDPATSTLITSLDRRTTAAGIAGTWKDDATARVSG
;
A
#
# COMPACT_ATOMS: atom_id res chain seq x y z
N MET A 1 17.78 -6.34 16.90
CA MET A 1 16.76 -5.26 17.00
C MET A 1 16.54 -4.76 15.59
N VAL A 2 15.33 -4.93 15.03
CA VAL A 2 15.05 -4.49 13.64
C VAL A 2 15.11 -2.96 13.62
N ASP A 3 15.87 -2.38 12.70
CA ASP A 3 16.00 -0.93 12.57
C ASP A 3 14.64 -0.35 12.17
N ARG A 4 14.12 0.57 12.99
CA ARG A 4 12.79 1.17 12.86
C ARG A 4 12.63 1.93 11.53
N ARG A 5 13.72 2.45 10.96
CA ARG A 5 13.73 3.09 9.64
C ARG A 5 13.35 2.10 8.54
N TYR A 6 13.79 0.85 8.67
CA TYR A 6 13.40 -0.23 7.76
C TYR A 6 11.98 -0.70 8.00
N VAL A 7 11.45 -0.66 9.22
CA VAL A 7 10.04 -1.01 9.46
C VAL A 7 9.10 0.04 8.88
N ILE A 8 9.39 1.33 9.05
CA ILE A 8 8.58 2.42 8.47
C ILE A 8 8.77 2.47 6.95
N GLY A 9 10.01 2.37 6.47
CA GLY A 9 10.31 2.31 5.03
C GLY A 9 9.74 1.07 4.36
N ALA A 10 9.75 -0.10 5.03
CA ALA A 10 9.07 -1.30 4.56
C ALA A 10 7.56 -1.19 4.71
N LEU A 11 6.99 -0.47 5.68
CA LEU A 11 5.56 -0.20 5.70
C LEU A 11 5.15 0.69 4.53
N ALA A 12 5.93 1.73 4.20
CA ALA A 12 5.72 2.53 2.99
C ALA A 12 5.95 1.71 1.70
N ALA A 13 6.95 0.81 1.68
CA ALA A 13 7.29 -0.01 0.52
C ALA A 13 6.45 -1.29 0.38
N TRP A 14 5.87 -1.84 1.44
CA TRP A 14 4.94 -3.00 1.39
C TRP A 14 3.62 -2.58 0.74
N LEU A 15 3.23 -1.31 0.91
CA LEU A 15 2.14 -0.66 0.18
C LEU A 15 2.53 -0.27 -1.26
N GLY A 16 3.80 -0.43 -1.67
CA GLY A 16 4.26 -0.20 -3.06
C GLY A 16 4.62 -1.49 -3.82
N ALA A 17 5.14 -2.51 -3.13
CA ALA A 17 5.76 -3.69 -3.75
C ALA A 17 4.74 -4.75 -4.22
N ALA A 18 3.53 -4.77 -3.65
CA ALA A 18 2.50 -5.73 -4.06
C ALA A 18 1.96 -5.48 -5.49
N ALA A 19 2.06 -4.25 -5.99
CA ALA A 19 1.65 -3.90 -7.35
C ALA A 19 2.69 -4.29 -8.42
N THR A 20 3.98 -4.28 -8.09
CA THR A 20 5.06 -4.58 -9.04
C THR A 20 5.15 -6.06 -9.38
N ASP A 21 4.90 -6.95 -8.41
CA ASP A 21 4.91 -8.40 -8.64
C ASP A 21 3.68 -8.90 -9.42
N ALA A 22 2.53 -8.25 -9.27
CA ALA A 22 1.32 -8.56 -10.04
C ALA A 22 1.45 -8.15 -11.52
N VAL A 23 2.09 -7.00 -11.79
CA VAL A 23 2.37 -6.54 -13.17
C VAL A 23 3.51 -7.34 -13.81
N ALA A 24 4.51 -7.79 -13.04
CA ALA A 24 5.59 -8.64 -13.56
C ALA A 24 5.11 -10.04 -13.99
N LYS A 25 4.08 -10.59 -13.32
CA LYS A 25 3.48 -11.89 -13.65
C LYS A 25 2.49 -11.85 -14.82
N ALA A 26 2.09 -10.67 -15.29
CA ALA A 26 1.11 -10.49 -16.37
C ALA A 26 1.71 -10.37 -17.79
N LYS A 27 3.00 -10.71 -18.00
CA LYS A 27 3.57 -10.72 -19.37
C LYS A 27 2.98 -11.85 -20.22
N PRO A 28 2.48 -11.58 -21.44
CA PRO A 28 1.90 -12.62 -22.28
C PRO A 28 2.98 -13.58 -22.77
N LYS A 29 2.72 -14.89 -22.66
CA LYS A 29 3.62 -15.94 -23.18
C LYS A 29 3.73 -15.83 -24.72
N PRO A 30 4.93 -15.97 -25.30
CA PRO A 30 5.09 -15.94 -26.75
C PRO A 30 4.44 -17.18 -27.39
N LYS A 31 3.59 -16.96 -28.41
CA LYS A 31 3.02 -18.04 -29.22
C LYS A 31 4.15 -18.77 -29.97
N LYS A 32 4.29 -20.08 -29.76
CA LYS A 32 5.14 -20.95 -30.60
C LYS A 32 4.54 -21.02 -32.00
N ALA A 33 5.21 -20.45 -32.99
CA ALA A 33 4.94 -20.73 -34.40
C ALA A 33 5.67 -22.03 -34.79
N SER A 34 4.92 -23.11 -35.04
CA SER A 34 5.43 -24.28 -35.76
C SER A 34 5.46 -23.96 -37.26
N GLY A 35 6.63 -24.15 -37.86
CA GLY A 35 6.90 -23.78 -39.25
C GLY A 35 6.39 -24.78 -40.29
N LYS A 36 6.25 -24.29 -41.52
CA LYS A 36 6.43 -25.06 -42.76
C LYS A 36 7.23 -24.20 -43.76
N LYS A 37 8.38 -24.74 -44.22
CA LYS A 37 9.22 -24.31 -45.36
C LYS A 37 8.45 -24.53 -46.70
N ALA A 38 8.74 -23.94 -47.87
CA ALA A 38 10.00 -23.51 -48.48
C ALA A 38 9.80 -22.54 -49.70
N ALA A 39 10.74 -21.59 -49.88
CA ALA A 39 11.55 -21.19 -51.07
C ALA A 39 10.95 -20.95 -52.50
N PRO A 40 11.70 -20.33 -53.46
CA PRO A 40 12.59 -19.13 -53.43
C PRO A 40 12.47 -18.21 -54.71
N SER A 41 13.18 -17.05 -54.76
CA SER A 41 13.63 -16.28 -55.97
C SER A 41 13.59 -14.74 -55.71
N LYS A 42 14.49 -13.82 -56.10
CA LYS A 42 15.81 -13.75 -56.79
C LYS A 42 16.37 -12.32 -56.57
N SER A 43 17.71 -12.23 -56.55
CA SER A 43 18.64 -11.14 -56.93
C SER A 43 18.09 -9.86 -57.62
N SER A 44 18.57 -8.67 -57.23
CA SER A 44 19.59 -7.92 -58.01
C SER A 44 20.05 -6.59 -57.38
N LYS A 45 21.36 -6.32 -57.54
CA LYS A 45 22.07 -5.04 -57.36
C LYS A 45 21.95 -4.20 -58.64
N SER A 46 22.09 -2.87 -58.50
CA SER A 46 23.10 -2.02 -59.20
C SER A 46 22.61 -0.68 -59.81
N THR A 47 23.16 0.39 -59.24
CA THR A 47 23.74 1.66 -59.77
C THR A 47 23.19 2.50 -60.96
N LYS A 48 23.27 3.82 -60.70
CA LYS A 48 23.71 4.98 -61.54
C LYS A 48 22.84 5.51 -62.70
N GLY A 49 22.59 6.82 -62.64
CA GLY A 49 22.31 7.69 -63.79
C GLY A 49 22.36 9.17 -63.41
N LYS A 50 23.18 9.97 -64.08
CA LYS A 50 23.48 11.40 -63.84
C LYS A 50 23.21 12.15 -65.15
N LYS A 51 22.54 13.32 -65.14
CA LYS A 51 22.85 14.58 -65.88
C LYS A 51 21.60 15.44 -66.24
N GLY A 52 21.82 16.76 -66.21
CA GLY A 52 21.07 17.83 -66.91
C GLY A 52 20.54 18.91 -65.94
N LYS A 53 21.26 20.01 -65.63
CA LYS A 53 21.24 21.36 -66.30
C LYS A 53 19.82 21.84 -66.66
N ALA A 54 19.38 23.08 -66.51
CA ALA A 54 19.73 24.30 -65.77
C ALA A 54 18.62 25.29 -66.19
N ASP A 55 18.04 26.09 -65.29
CA ASP A 55 17.61 27.44 -65.67
C ASP A 55 17.47 28.35 -64.44
N THR A 56 17.66 29.63 -64.69
CA THR A 56 17.99 30.74 -63.81
C THR A 56 16.78 31.61 -63.50
N GLY A 57 16.73 32.25 -62.32
CA GLY A 57 15.66 33.20 -62.02
C GLY A 57 15.78 33.97 -60.70
N LYS A 58 16.37 35.16 -60.79
CA LYS A 58 16.22 36.36 -59.91
C LYS A 58 16.75 36.37 -58.47
N LYS A 59 17.76 37.24 -58.28
CA LYS A 59 18.26 37.78 -57.02
C LYS A 59 17.23 38.72 -56.36
N GLY A 60 16.90 38.48 -55.10
CA GLY A 60 16.39 39.48 -54.15
C GLY A 60 17.46 39.77 -53.09
N LYS A 61 17.78 41.05 -52.86
CA LYS A 61 18.69 41.49 -51.80
C LYS A 61 17.98 41.36 -50.44
N HIS A 62 18.51 40.55 -49.53
CA HIS A 62 18.16 40.62 -48.10
C HIS A 62 19.40 40.95 -47.27
N GLY A 63 19.24 41.95 -46.40
CA GLY A 63 20.27 42.48 -45.53
C GLY A 63 20.81 41.44 -44.54
N LYS A 64 22.02 41.68 -44.07
CA LYS A 64 22.72 40.86 -43.08
C LYS A 64 21.92 40.87 -41.77
N PRO A 65 21.54 39.71 -41.20
CA PRO A 65 20.85 39.69 -39.91
C PRO A 65 21.84 40.08 -38.80
N GLU A 66 21.42 40.99 -37.92
CA GLU A 66 22.17 41.34 -36.71
C GLU A 66 22.34 40.12 -35.78
N PRO A 67 23.46 40.03 -35.05
CA PRO A 67 23.70 38.92 -34.14
C PRO A 67 22.70 38.96 -32.98
N ARG A 68 21.97 37.86 -32.78
CA ARG A 68 21.11 37.66 -31.61
C ARG A 68 21.95 37.77 -30.34
N HIS A 69 21.58 38.68 -29.45
CA HIS A 69 22.06 38.70 -28.07
C HIS A 69 21.71 37.36 -27.41
N VAL A 70 22.73 36.59 -27.05
CA VAL A 70 22.59 35.43 -26.18
C VAL A 70 22.31 35.98 -24.78
N VAL A 71 21.07 35.86 -24.31
CA VAL A 71 20.76 36.07 -22.90
C VAL A 71 21.37 34.88 -22.16
N GLU A 72 22.47 35.10 -21.46
CA GLU A 72 22.99 34.12 -20.50
C GLU A 72 21.90 33.90 -19.44
N THR A 73 21.33 32.70 -19.41
CA THR A 73 20.49 32.26 -18.30
C THR A 73 21.33 32.31 -17.02
N PRO A 74 20.87 32.98 -15.95
CA PRO A 74 21.58 32.98 -14.67
C PRO A 74 21.86 31.54 -14.24
N HIS A 75 23.14 31.22 -14.04
CA HIS A 75 23.56 29.92 -13.55
C HIS A 75 23.17 29.86 -12.07
N GLU A 76 22.14 29.07 -11.73
CA GLU A 76 21.80 28.82 -10.33
C GLU A 76 23.04 28.26 -9.62
N PRO A 77 23.41 28.81 -8.44
CA PRO A 77 24.58 28.32 -7.71
C PRO A 77 24.41 26.82 -7.42
N PRO A 78 25.51 26.04 -7.47
CA PRO A 78 25.43 24.62 -7.20
C PRO A 78 24.84 24.39 -5.81
N PRO A 79 23.96 23.38 -5.64
CA PRO A 79 23.34 23.10 -4.35
C PRO A 79 24.43 22.84 -3.30
N PRO A 80 24.19 23.21 -2.04
CA PRO A 80 25.14 22.97 -0.97
C PRO A 80 25.51 21.48 -0.91
N PRO A 81 26.78 21.15 -0.60
CA PRO A 81 27.22 19.77 -0.50
C PRO A 81 26.41 19.02 0.55
N ILE A 82 26.05 17.78 0.25
CA ILE A 82 25.33 16.92 1.19
C ILE A 82 26.31 16.47 2.28
N PRO A 83 25.97 16.57 3.57
CA PRO A 83 26.80 16.05 4.65
C PRO A 83 27.07 14.55 4.48
N GLU A 84 28.29 14.08 4.78
CA GLU A 84 28.58 12.64 4.82
C GLU A 84 27.84 11.94 5.97
N VAL A 85 27.68 12.64 7.10
CA VAL A 85 26.99 12.17 8.30
C VAL A 85 25.99 13.24 8.72
N SER A 86 24.83 12.79 9.23
CA SER A 86 23.81 13.68 9.77
C SER A 86 24.31 14.38 11.03
N SER A 87 23.93 15.65 11.25
CA SER A 87 24.23 16.29 12.54
C SER A 87 23.57 15.53 13.70
N PRO A 88 24.17 15.50 14.90
CA PRO A 88 23.58 14.82 16.05
C PRO A 88 22.14 15.28 16.34
N GLU A 89 21.87 16.57 16.21
CA GLU A 89 20.56 17.17 16.42
C GLU A 89 19.53 16.72 15.36
N ALA A 90 19.90 16.75 14.07
CA ALA A 90 19.01 16.35 12.99
C ALA A 90 18.73 14.84 13.00
N ALA A 91 19.75 14.02 13.30
CA ALA A 91 19.60 12.58 13.47
C ALA A 91 18.69 12.24 14.66
N ALA A 92 18.85 12.92 15.80
CA ALA A 92 17.98 12.73 16.96
C ALA A 92 16.54 13.14 16.65
N ALA A 93 16.32 14.27 15.99
CA ALA A 93 15.00 14.73 15.58
C ALA A 93 14.31 13.75 14.61
N LEU A 94 15.05 13.26 13.60
CA LEU A 94 14.52 12.28 12.64
C LEU A 94 14.13 10.97 13.33
N ASN A 95 14.97 10.45 14.22
CA ASN A 95 14.69 9.23 14.97
C ASN A 95 13.48 9.39 15.89
N ALA A 96 13.36 10.54 16.58
CA ALA A 96 12.21 10.83 17.43
C ALA A 96 10.90 10.94 16.61
N ALA A 97 10.94 11.59 15.44
CA ALA A 97 9.80 11.67 14.54
C ALA A 97 9.36 10.26 14.09
N PHE A 98 10.30 9.42 13.66
CA PHE A 98 10.03 8.05 13.25
C PHE A 98 9.49 7.18 14.39
N GLU A 99 10.04 7.28 15.60
CA GLU A 99 9.54 6.54 16.75
C GLU A 99 8.09 6.92 17.09
N GLN A 100 7.78 8.22 17.11
CA GLN A 100 6.43 8.69 17.39
C GLN A 100 5.44 8.23 16.31
N ILE A 101 5.83 8.34 15.04
CA ILE A 101 5.00 7.89 13.90
C ILE A 101 4.72 6.39 14.01
N LEU A 102 5.75 5.58 14.23
CA LEU A 102 5.62 4.13 14.34
C LEU A 102 4.70 3.75 15.50
N LYS A 103 4.88 4.39 16.66
CA LYS A 103 4.07 4.14 17.85
C LYS A 103 2.60 4.47 17.60
N GLU A 104 2.30 5.66 17.06
CA GLU A 104 0.92 6.05 16.76
C GLU A 104 0.29 5.12 15.72
N GLN A 105 1.05 4.71 14.70
CA GLN A 105 0.59 3.78 13.69
C GLN A 105 0.30 2.40 14.28
N PHE A 106 1.18 1.86 15.11
CA PHE A 106 1.01 0.54 15.73
C PHE A 106 -0.22 0.48 16.63
N LEU A 107 -0.47 1.54 17.41
CA LEU A 107 -1.65 1.62 18.27
C LEU A 107 -2.95 1.77 17.48
N ALA A 108 -2.88 2.40 16.30
CA ALA A 108 -3.99 2.57 15.38
C ALA A 108 -4.21 1.37 14.44
N GLN A 109 -3.19 0.53 14.22
CA GLN A 109 -3.20 -0.61 13.31
C GLN A 109 -2.79 -1.95 13.95
N PRO A 110 -3.57 -2.49 14.92
CA PRO A 110 -3.21 -3.72 15.63
C PRO A 110 -3.00 -4.96 14.76
N THR A 111 -3.70 -5.11 13.63
CA THR A 111 -3.57 -6.26 12.73
C THR A 111 -2.26 -6.19 11.93
N VAL A 112 -1.84 -4.98 11.53
CA VAL A 112 -0.50 -4.75 10.95
C VAL A 112 0.60 -5.11 11.94
N VAL A 113 0.44 -4.77 13.22
CA VAL A 113 1.40 -5.11 14.28
C VAL A 113 1.57 -6.62 14.41
N THR A 114 0.48 -7.39 14.32
CA THR A 114 0.54 -8.86 14.26
C THR A 114 1.23 -9.35 12.99
N GLY A 115 0.88 -8.82 11.82
CA GLY A 115 1.50 -9.25 10.55
C GLY A 115 3.01 -9.03 10.51
N LEU A 116 3.52 -8.02 11.22
CA LEU A 116 4.94 -7.77 11.41
C LEU A 116 5.57 -8.54 12.58
N GLY A 117 4.79 -9.27 13.37
CA GLY A 117 5.27 -10.02 14.54
C GLY A 117 5.72 -9.14 15.71
N PHE A 118 5.20 -7.91 15.80
CA PHE A 118 5.49 -6.94 16.86
C PHE A 118 4.45 -6.93 17.98
N ASP A 119 3.43 -7.78 17.94
CA ASP A 119 2.33 -7.89 18.92
C ASP A 119 2.74 -8.56 20.25
N LYS A 120 3.88 -8.10 20.80
CA LYS A 120 4.53 -8.59 22.02
C LYS A 120 5.20 -7.44 22.76
N GLY A 121 5.63 -7.67 24.01
CA GLY A 121 6.28 -6.65 24.83
C GLY A 121 5.38 -5.41 24.97
N GLU A 122 5.89 -4.23 24.62
CA GLU A 122 5.13 -2.96 24.66
C GLU A 122 3.81 -3.02 23.88
N TYR A 123 3.77 -3.75 22.77
CA TYR A 123 2.58 -3.83 21.91
C TYR A 123 1.77 -5.12 22.11
N ALA A 124 2.00 -5.89 23.18
CA ALA A 124 1.26 -7.12 23.45
C ALA A 124 -0.26 -6.93 23.46
N GLY A 125 -0.74 -5.76 23.94
CA GLY A 125 -2.17 -5.42 23.96
C GLY A 125 -2.82 -5.24 22.57
N THR A 126 -2.03 -5.21 21.49
CA THR A 126 -2.57 -5.17 20.12
C THR A 126 -3.05 -6.54 19.62
N LYS A 127 -2.61 -7.63 20.25
CA LYS A 127 -2.86 -9.01 19.80
C LYS A 127 -4.33 -9.42 19.80
N SER A 128 -5.16 -8.77 20.60
CA SER A 128 -6.60 -9.04 20.73
C SER A 128 -7.48 -8.02 19.99
N ARG A 129 -6.88 -7.06 19.28
CA ARG A 129 -7.61 -5.93 18.67
C ARG A 129 -7.62 -6.01 17.15
N ILE A 130 -8.65 -5.41 16.58
CA ILE A 130 -8.78 -5.02 15.17
C ILE A 130 -8.91 -3.48 15.14
N GLU A 131 -8.46 -2.85 14.06
CA GLU A 131 -8.58 -1.41 13.85
C GLU A 131 -10.03 -0.93 13.89
N ASP A 132 -10.24 0.31 14.33
CA ASP A 132 -11.53 0.98 14.16
C ASP A 132 -11.72 1.39 12.70
N ARG A 133 -12.67 0.75 12.03
CA ARG A 133 -13.01 0.98 10.62
C ARG A 133 -14.22 1.88 10.44
N SER A 134 -14.76 2.49 11.50
CA SER A 134 -15.93 3.38 11.43
C SER A 134 -15.67 4.65 10.62
N GLU A 135 -16.73 5.32 10.17
CA GLU A 135 -16.61 6.65 9.54
C GLU A 135 -15.96 7.66 10.50
N ALA A 136 -16.25 7.57 11.80
CA ALA A 136 -15.67 8.43 12.82
C ALA A 136 -14.14 8.31 12.92
N SER A 137 -13.56 7.15 12.58
CA SER A 137 -12.11 6.93 12.67
C SER A 137 -11.31 7.70 11.59
N LYS A 138 -11.97 8.21 10.54
CA LYS A 138 -11.33 9.01 9.48
C LYS A 138 -10.75 10.32 10.01
N ALA A 139 -11.48 11.01 10.88
CA ALA A 139 -10.99 12.24 11.50
C ALA A 139 -9.74 11.99 12.36
N SER A 140 -9.77 10.92 13.17
CA SER A 140 -8.61 10.49 13.96
C SER A 140 -7.41 10.09 13.09
N THR A 141 -7.67 9.49 11.93
CA THR A 141 -6.62 9.15 10.95
C THR A 141 -6.02 10.40 10.32
N ALA A 142 -6.84 11.35 9.85
CA ALA A 142 -6.35 12.63 9.32
C ALA A 142 -5.53 13.41 10.37
N ALA A 143 -5.98 13.42 11.62
CA ALA A 143 -5.26 14.08 12.71
C ALA A 143 -3.90 13.41 13.00
N ARG A 144 -3.83 12.06 13.01
CA ARG A 144 -2.57 11.31 13.15
C ARG A 144 -1.60 11.60 12.02
N LEU A 145 -2.08 11.55 10.77
CA LEU A 145 -1.27 11.86 9.59
C LEU A 145 -0.77 13.31 9.61
N SER A 146 -1.61 14.26 10.03
CA SER A 146 -1.21 15.67 10.18
C SER A 146 -0.08 15.84 11.20
N ARG A 147 -0.17 15.18 12.36
CA ARG A 147 0.91 15.22 13.37
C ARG A 147 2.20 14.59 12.85
N ALA A 148 2.10 13.48 12.13
CA ALA A 148 3.26 12.83 11.52
C ALA A 148 3.94 13.72 10.46
N VAL A 149 3.18 14.38 9.60
CA VAL A 149 3.73 15.33 8.62
C VAL A 149 4.38 16.53 9.33
N GLN A 150 3.76 17.04 10.39
CA GLN A 150 4.33 18.15 11.18
C GLN A 150 5.65 17.77 11.85
N SER A 151 5.74 16.57 12.46
CA SER A 151 6.98 16.12 13.10
C SER A 151 8.11 15.93 12.10
N LEU A 152 7.82 15.43 10.89
CA LEU A 152 8.81 15.34 9.81
C LEU A 152 9.21 16.73 9.30
N ASN A 153 8.28 17.65 9.11
CA ASN A 153 8.61 19.02 8.65
C ASN A 153 9.50 19.79 9.64
N ALA A 154 9.58 19.37 10.91
CA ALA A 154 10.45 19.97 11.91
C ALA A 154 11.92 19.49 11.82
N VAL A 155 12.22 18.45 11.04
CA VAL A 155 13.59 17.95 10.84
C VAL A 155 14.30 18.82 9.80
N ASP A 156 15.48 19.33 10.14
CA ASP A 156 16.35 20.03 9.19
C ASP A 156 16.95 19.04 8.19
N ARG A 157 16.30 18.93 7.03
CA ARG A 157 16.71 18.05 5.92
C ARG A 157 18.13 18.33 5.45
N ASP A 158 18.58 19.58 5.50
CA ASP A 158 19.89 19.95 4.95
C ASP A 158 21.05 19.46 5.83
N GLN A 159 20.77 19.20 7.11
CA GLN A 159 21.70 18.60 8.07
C GLN A 159 21.70 17.07 8.06
N LEU A 160 20.93 16.43 7.18
CA LEU A 160 20.90 14.97 7.05
C LEU A 160 21.93 14.46 6.03
N SER A 161 22.52 13.32 6.34
CA SER A 161 23.30 12.52 5.40
C SER A 161 22.45 12.07 4.21
N ALA A 162 23.10 11.67 3.11
CA ALA A 162 22.41 11.18 1.93
C ALA A 162 21.44 10.01 2.24
N ALA A 163 21.84 9.08 3.10
CA ALA A 163 21.00 7.93 3.48
C ALA A 163 19.78 8.37 4.30
N ASP A 164 19.96 9.23 5.30
CA ASP A 164 18.86 9.71 6.13
C ASP A 164 17.91 10.62 5.35
N ARG A 165 18.41 11.39 4.36
CA ARG A 165 17.56 12.16 3.42
C ARG A 165 16.63 11.25 2.62
N VAL A 166 17.10 10.09 2.15
CA VAL A 166 16.24 9.12 1.43
C VAL A 166 15.12 8.61 2.34
N HIS A 167 15.43 8.23 3.58
CA HIS A 167 14.42 7.79 4.55
C HIS A 167 13.43 8.91 4.87
N TYR A 168 13.93 10.10 5.16
CA TYR A 168 13.14 11.29 5.43
C TYR A 168 12.19 11.61 4.28
N ASP A 169 12.72 11.76 3.06
CA ASP A 169 11.94 12.16 1.87
C ASP A 169 10.89 11.10 1.54
N SER A 170 11.22 9.80 1.67
CA SER A 170 10.28 8.71 1.39
C SER A 170 9.10 8.69 2.35
N VAL A 171 9.36 8.74 3.66
CA VAL A 171 8.31 8.70 4.68
C VAL A 171 7.49 9.99 4.63
N ARG A 172 8.13 11.15 4.45
CA ARG A 172 7.43 12.43 4.32
C ARG A 172 6.54 12.46 3.09
N TRP A 173 6.99 11.96 1.95
CA TRP A 173 6.19 11.88 0.74
C TRP A 173 4.95 11.00 0.95
N ASP A 174 5.14 9.78 1.47
CA ASP A 174 4.05 8.83 1.73
C ASP A 174 2.99 9.40 2.69
N TYR A 175 3.41 9.95 3.84
CA TYR A 175 2.49 10.51 4.81
C TYR A 175 1.78 11.77 4.31
N ASN A 176 2.42 12.60 3.48
CA ASN A 176 1.74 13.71 2.82
C ASN A 176 0.69 13.23 1.82
N ALA A 177 1.00 12.21 1.01
CA ALA A 177 0.05 11.63 0.08
C ALA A 177 -1.17 11.04 0.80
N GLN A 178 -0.94 10.29 1.88
CA GLN A 178 -2.02 9.76 2.73
C GLN A 178 -2.83 10.87 3.39
N LEU A 179 -2.19 11.95 3.87
CA LEU A 179 -2.90 13.10 4.46
C LEU A 179 -3.78 13.80 3.42
N GLN A 180 -3.28 14.01 2.20
CA GLN A 180 -4.05 14.58 1.11
C GLN A 180 -5.25 13.71 0.74
N LEU A 181 -5.09 12.39 0.71
CA LEU A 181 -6.22 11.47 0.49
C LEU A 181 -7.24 11.57 1.63
N ALA A 182 -6.78 11.56 2.88
CA ALA A 182 -7.61 11.64 4.08
C ALA A 182 -8.43 12.93 4.17
N GLN A 183 -7.88 14.05 3.69
CA GLN A 183 -8.54 15.36 3.70
C GLN A 183 -9.33 15.65 2.43
N GLY A 184 -8.88 15.12 1.30
CA GLY A 184 -9.43 15.40 -0.03
C GLY A 184 -10.63 14.54 -0.40
N PHE A 185 -10.75 13.33 0.16
CA PHE A 185 -11.83 12.40 -0.15
C PHE A 185 -12.67 12.06 1.07
N ALA A 186 -13.98 12.30 0.94
CA ALA A 186 -14.96 11.93 1.95
C ALA A 186 -15.42 10.46 1.85
N TYR A 187 -14.86 9.67 0.94
CA TYR A 187 -15.28 8.29 0.65
C TYR A 187 -14.07 7.37 0.45
N GLY A 188 -14.33 6.06 0.35
CA GLY A 188 -13.32 5.07 0.04
C GLY A 188 -12.42 4.74 1.22
N ASP A 189 -11.29 4.11 0.92
CA ASP A 189 -10.32 3.63 1.90
C ASP A 189 -8.89 3.77 1.35
N TYR A 190 -7.93 3.98 2.24
CA TYR A 190 -6.50 4.08 1.93
C TYR A 190 -5.66 3.41 3.03
N GLY A 191 -6.29 2.47 3.76
CA GLY A 191 -5.68 1.74 4.87
C GLY A 191 -5.16 0.36 4.48
N VAL A 192 -4.81 -0.43 5.49
CA VAL A 192 -4.27 -1.80 5.32
C VAL A 192 -5.19 -2.71 4.49
N TYR A 193 -6.51 -2.53 4.59
CA TYR A 193 -7.51 -3.33 3.88
C TYR A 193 -7.69 -2.95 2.41
N SER A 194 -7.02 -1.89 1.97
CA SER A 194 -6.84 -1.54 0.55
C SER A 194 -5.38 -1.70 0.12
N TRP A 195 -4.59 -2.47 0.89
CA TRP A 195 -3.16 -2.67 0.68
C TRP A 195 -2.37 -1.35 0.64
N GLY A 196 -2.86 -0.33 1.36
CA GLY A 196 -2.29 1.02 1.39
C GLY A 196 -2.47 1.85 0.13
N PHE A 197 -3.16 1.31 -0.87
CA PHE A 197 -3.53 2.07 -2.04
C PHE A 197 -4.83 2.83 -1.79
N ALA A 198 -4.96 3.99 -2.41
CA ALA A 198 -6.24 4.69 -2.49
C ALA A 198 -7.24 3.80 -3.25
N SER A 199 -8.26 3.32 -2.54
CA SER A 199 -9.39 2.60 -3.10
C SER A 199 -10.64 3.48 -2.99
N PRO A 200 -11.38 3.71 -4.09
CA PRO A 200 -12.65 4.41 -4.01
C PRO A 200 -13.73 3.58 -3.29
N TYR A 201 -13.51 2.28 -3.07
CA TYR A 201 -14.50 1.37 -2.50
C TYR A 201 -13.96 0.70 -1.23
N VAL A 202 -14.64 0.95 -0.11
CA VAL A 202 -14.34 0.30 1.18
C VAL A 202 -14.53 -1.21 1.10
N ILE A 203 -15.51 -1.65 0.32
CA ILE A 203 -15.79 -3.07 0.05
C ILE A 203 -15.68 -3.29 -1.45
N SER A 204 -14.84 -4.25 -1.84
CA SER A 204 -14.67 -4.68 -3.22
C SER A 204 -14.15 -6.12 -3.24
N GLN A 205 -14.08 -6.74 -4.41
CA GLN A 205 -13.41 -8.03 -4.64
C GLN A 205 -11.90 -8.07 -4.30
N LEU A 206 -11.28 -6.92 -3.98
CA LEU A 206 -9.86 -6.79 -3.62
C LEU A 206 -9.61 -6.12 -2.26
N SER A 207 -10.65 -5.53 -1.66
CA SER A 207 -10.56 -4.76 -0.41
C SER A 207 -11.63 -5.17 0.60
N GLY A 208 -11.40 -4.78 1.84
CA GLY A 208 -12.35 -4.96 2.95
C GLY A 208 -11.92 -6.02 3.96
N ALA A 209 -12.43 -5.88 5.18
CA ALA A 209 -12.11 -6.74 6.32
C ALA A 209 -12.45 -8.21 6.06
N TYR A 210 -13.49 -8.47 5.27
CA TYR A 210 -13.97 -9.83 4.99
C TYR A 210 -12.93 -10.73 4.30
N GLN A 211 -11.96 -10.14 3.61
CA GLN A 211 -10.90 -10.88 2.93
C GLN A 211 -9.66 -11.01 3.82
N TYR A 212 -9.26 -9.91 4.46
CA TYR A 212 -8.00 -9.83 5.18
C TYR A 212 -8.06 -10.48 6.57
N ILE A 213 -9.14 -10.29 7.32
CA ILE A 213 -9.21 -10.78 8.71
C ILE A 213 -9.20 -12.31 8.80
N PRO A 214 -9.95 -13.07 7.98
CA PRO A 214 -9.86 -14.52 8.04
C PRO A 214 -8.45 -15.06 7.77
N ASP A 215 -7.74 -14.48 6.79
CA ASP A 215 -6.36 -14.86 6.48
C ASP A 215 -5.39 -14.49 7.61
N LEU A 216 -5.51 -13.28 8.18
CA LEU A 216 -4.74 -12.85 9.35
C LEU A 216 -4.90 -13.83 10.52
N LEU A 217 -6.15 -14.21 10.83
CA LEU A 217 -6.45 -15.10 11.95
C LEU A 217 -5.86 -16.49 11.74
N ASP A 218 -6.01 -17.06 10.54
CA ASP A 218 -5.50 -18.39 10.26
C ASP A 218 -3.97 -18.44 10.21
N SER A 219 -3.34 -17.49 9.51
CA SER A 219 -1.93 -17.57 9.12
C SER A 219 -0.97 -16.73 9.97
N GLN A 220 -1.40 -15.58 10.50
CA GLN A 220 -0.51 -14.61 11.16
C GLN A 220 -0.69 -14.52 12.67
N HIS A 221 -1.93 -14.59 13.17
CA HIS A 221 -2.20 -14.57 14.60
C HIS A 221 -1.58 -15.81 15.26
N THR A 222 -0.59 -15.66 16.14
CA THR A 222 0.12 -16.79 16.76
C THR A 222 -0.59 -17.30 18.01
N ILE A 223 -0.79 -18.62 18.11
CA ILE A 223 -1.40 -19.29 19.27
C ILE A 223 -0.35 -20.16 19.95
N LYS A 224 0.17 -19.73 21.11
CA LYS A 224 1.14 -20.47 21.93
C LYS A 224 0.71 -20.61 23.39
N THR A 225 -0.14 -19.72 23.85
CA THR A 225 -0.62 -19.64 25.23
C THR A 225 -2.14 -19.53 25.24
N ARG A 226 -2.74 -19.76 26.42
CA ARG A 226 -4.17 -19.53 26.63
C ARG A 226 -4.59 -18.09 26.26
N GLY A 227 -3.78 -17.10 26.66
CA GLY A 227 -4.06 -15.69 26.35
C GLY A 227 -4.04 -15.39 24.84
N ASP A 228 -3.27 -16.14 24.05
CA ASP A 228 -3.32 -16.01 22.59
C ASP A 228 -4.65 -16.54 22.03
N ALA A 229 -5.11 -17.70 22.51
CA ALA A 229 -6.39 -18.26 22.08
C ALA A 229 -7.57 -17.35 22.47
N GLU A 230 -7.53 -16.73 23.66
CA GLU A 230 -8.49 -15.72 24.08
C GLU A 230 -8.43 -14.45 23.19
N ALA A 231 -7.21 -14.01 22.83
CA ALA A 231 -7.02 -12.89 21.91
C ALA A 231 -7.58 -13.18 20.50
N TYR A 232 -7.50 -14.43 20.02
CA TYR A 232 -8.14 -14.86 18.78
C TYR A 232 -9.66 -14.68 18.85
N LEU A 233 -10.31 -15.16 19.93
CA LEU A 233 -11.76 -15.00 20.13
C LEU A 233 -12.18 -13.52 20.16
N LEU A 234 -11.41 -12.67 20.85
CA LEU A 234 -11.65 -11.22 20.87
C LEU A 234 -11.53 -10.59 19.47
N ARG A 235 -10.67 -11.12 18.60
CA ARG A 235 -10.61 -10.70 17.20
C ARG A 235 -11.78 -11.20 16.37
N LEU A 236 -12.40 -12.33 16.68
CA LEU A 236 -13.67 -12.71 16.04
C LEU A 236 -14.77 -11.69 16.38
N ASP A 237 -14.85 -11.28 17.66
CA ASP A 237 -15.78 -10.22 18.08
C ASP A 237 -15.44 -8.86 17.41
N GLY A 238 -14.14 -8.56 17.30
CA GLY A 238 -13.65 -7.41 16.54
C GLY A 238 -13.97 -7.46 15.05
N PHE A 239 -14.00 -8.65 14.46
CA PHE A 239 -14.26 -8.85 13.03
C PHE A 239 -15.72 -8.53 12.70
N ALA A 240 -16.66 -9.04 13.51
CA ALA A 240 -18.08 -8.69 13.37
C ALA A 240 -18.29 -7.17 13.39
N ARG A 241 -17.69 -6.48 14.37
CA ARG A 241 -17.73 -5.01 14.44
C ARG A 241 -17.10 -4.33 13.22
N ALA A 242 -15.99 -4.85 12.70
CA ALA A 242 -15.36 -4.28 11.49
C ALA A 242 -16.28 -4.41 10.26
N LEU A 243 -16.99 -5.54 10.12
CA LEU A 243 -17.98 -5.74 9.06
C LEU A 243 -19.15 -4.74 9.17
N ASP A 244 -19.65 -4.50 10.38
CA ASP A 244 -20.71 -3.50 10.62
C ASP A 244 -20.25 -2.08 10.24
N GLN A 245 -19.04 -1.72 10.66
CA GLN A 245 -18.44 -0.42 10.36
C GLN A 245 -18.19 -0.22 8.85
N GLU A 246 -17.68 -1.24 8.16
CA GLU A 246 -17.51 -1.19 6.71
C GLU A 246 -18.85 -1.13 5.98
N THR A 247 -19.88 -1.81 6.49
CA THR A 247 -21.24 -1.74 5.95
C THR A 247 -21.82 -0.34 6.10
N GLU A 248 -21.64 0.32 7.26
CA GLU A 248 -22.05 1.71 7.47
C GLU A 248 -21.33 2.65 6.50
N ARG A 249 -20.00 2.57 6.41
CA ARG A 249 -19.22 3.38 5.46
C ARG A 249 -19.62 3.14 4.02
N PHE A 250 -19.85 1.89 3.64
CA PHE A 250 -20.33 1.55 2.30
C PHE A 250 -21.66 2.22 1.99
N ARG A 251 -22.62 2.23 2.93
CA ARG A 251 -23.90 2.93 2.77
C ARG A 251 -23.72 4.45 2.63
N LEU A 252 -22.83 5.04 3.43
CA LEU A 252 -22.53 6.48 3.35
C LEU A 252 -21.90 6.85 2.00
N ASP A 253 -20.96 6.03 1.52
CA ASP A 253 -20.30 6.23 0.23
C ASP A 253 -21.27 6.08 -0.94
N MET A 254 -22.14 5.07 -0.90
CA MET A 254 -23.26 4.93 -1.86
C MET A 254 -24.16 6.17 -1.87
N GLY A 255 -24.47 6.73 -0.68
CA GLY A 255 -25.25 7.97 -0.55
C GLY A 255 -24.57 9.20 -1.16
N ARG A 256 -23.24 9.15 -1.36
CA ARG A 256 -22.44 10.18 -2.05
C ARG A 256 -22.31 9.92 -3.56
N GLY A 257 -22.96 8.87 -4.09
CA GLY A 257 -22.86 8.48 -5.49
C GLY A 257 -21.62 7.63 -5.81
N VAL A 258 -20.91 7.14 -4.80
CA VAL A 258 -19.73 6.27 -4.97
C VAL A 258 -20.20 4.83 -5.05
N VAL A 259 -20.57 4.42 -6.26
CA VAL A 259 -21.13 3.09 -6.54
C VAL A 259 -20.08 2.24 -7.25
N PRO A 260 -19.68 1.08 -6.69
CA PRO A 260 -18.79 0.17 -7.41
C PRO A 260 -19.45 -0.34 -8.70
N PRO A 261 -18.69 -0.60 -9.77
CA PRO A 261 -19.21 -1.23 -10.98
C PRO A 261 -19.90 -2.56 -10.69
N ASP A 262 -20.85 -2.94 -11.53
CA ASP A 262 -21.67 -4.16 -11.40
C ASP A 262 -20.83 -5.44 -11.22
N PHE A 263 -19.75 -5.59 -11.98
CA PHE A 263 -18.86 -6.74 -11.90
C PHE A 263 -18.06 -6.78 -10.59
N VAL A 264 -17.72 -5.62 -10.01
CA VAL A 264 -17.08 -5.51 -8.69
C VAL A 264 -18.04 -5.97 -7.61
N ILE A 265 -19.28 -5.45 -7.63
CA ILE A 265 -20.33 -5.83 -6.68
C ILE A 265 -20.61 -7.33 -6.78
N THR A 266 -20.79 -7.84 -8.00
CA THR A 266 -21.09 -9.26 -8.25
C THR A 266 -20.00 -10.17 -7.69
N ALA A 267 -18.72 -9.82 -7.91
CA ALA A 267 -17.59 -10.58 -7.39
C ALA A 267 -17.50 -10.50 -5.86
N ALA A 268 -17.65 -9.30 -5.27
CA ALA A 268 -17.62 -9.10 -3.83
C ALA A 268 -18.76 -9.87 -3.13
N VAL A 269 -19.99 -9.79 -3.64
CA VAL A 269 -21.15 -10.53 -3.13
C VAL A 269 -20.91 -12.03 -3.17
N LYS A 270 -20.34 -12.56 -4.27
CA LYS A 270 -20.00 -13.99 -4.36
C LYS A 270 -19.02 -14.42 -3.26
N GLN A 271 -17.97 -13.64 -3.03
CA GLN A 271 -16.96 -13.95 -2.02
C GLN A 271 -17.52 -13.82 -0.58
N LEU A 272 -18.26 -12.75 -0.30
CA LEU A 272 -18.93 -12.55 0.99
C LEU A 272 -19.95 -13.66 1.28
N THR A 273 -20.73 -14.06 0.29
CA THR A 273 -21.69 -15.17 0.40
C THR A 273 -20.97 -16.47 0.72
N ALA A 274 -19.85 -16.76 0.04
CA ALA A 274 -19.05 -17.94 0.34
C ALA A 274 -18.50 -17.94 1.77
N LEU A 275 -18.04 -16.79 2.28
CA LEU A 275 -17.58 -16.65 3.66
C LEU A 275 -18.73 -16.86 4.66
N ARG A 276 -19.87 -16.19 4.45
CA ARG A 276 -21.04 -16.25 5.33
C ARG A 276 -21.68 -17.64 5.38
N ASP A 277 -21.82 -18.27 4.22
CA ASP A 277 -22.53 -19.55 4.07
C ASP A 277 -21.62 -20.76 4.28
N SER A 278 -20.36 -20.53 4.68
CA SER A 278 -19.43 -21.60 5.06
C SER A 278 -19.98 -22.37 6.27
N ASP A 279 -20.08 -23.69 6.16
CA ASP A 279 -20.48 -24.55 7.28
C ASP A 279 -19.54 -24.31 8.47
N PRO A 280 -20.07 -23.95 9.67
CA PRO A 280 -19.26 -23.75 10.87
C PRO A 280 -18.32 -24.92 11.19
N ALA A 281 -18.72 -26.16 10.86
CA ALA A 281 -17.88 -27.35 11.05
C ALA A 281 -16.61 -27.34 10.16
N THR A 282 -16.63 -26.60 9.05
CA THR A 282 -15.52 -26.49 8.09
C THR A 282 -14.92 -25.09 7.99
N SER A 283 -15.54 -24.10 8.64
CA SER A 283 -15.06 -22.72 8.64
C SER A 283 -13.63 -22.62 9.17
N THR A 284 -12.73 -22.06 8.37
CA THR A 284 -11.33 -21.84 8.76
C THR A 284 -11.22 -20.98 10.02
N LEU A 285 -12.16 -20.05 10.22
CA LEU A 285 -12.21 -19.19 11.42
C LEU A 285 -12.33 -20.00 12.72
N ILE A 286 -13.03 -21.14 12.67
CA ILE A 286 -13.28 -22.03 13.82
C ILE A 286 -12.21 -23.12 13.86
N THR A 287 -12.06 -23.84 12.75
CA THR A 287 -11.18 -25.03 12.67
C THR A 287 -9.70 -24.68 12.86
N SER A 288 -9.26 -23.48 12.49
CA SER A 288 -7.89 -23.03 12.73
C SER A 288 -7.60 -22.91 14.23
N LEU A 289 -8.48 -22.24 14.98
CA LEU A 289 -8.32 -22.07 16.42
C LEU A 289 -8.32 -23.43 17.13
N ASP A 290 -9.28 -24.29 16.83
CA ASP A 290 -9.42 -25.62 17.42
C ASP A 290 -8.18 -26.49 17.17
N ARG A 291 -7.76 -26.61 15.91
CA ARG A 291 -6.57 -27.37 15.52
C ARG A 291 -5.33 -26.86 16.21
N ARG A 292 -5.13 -25.53 16.27
CA ARG A 292 -3.89 -24.92 16.77
C ARG A 292 -3.82 -24.93 18.30
N THR A 293 -4.94 -24.79 18.99
CA THR A 293 -5.01 -24.93 20.45
C THR A 293 -4.82 -26.38 20.89
N THR A 294 -5.41 -27.33 20.17
CA THR A 294 -5.21 -28.78 20.38
C THR A 294 -3.74 -29.16 20.20
N ALA A 295 -3.13 -28.74 19.08
CA ALA A 295 -1.72 -29.01 18.80
C ALA A 295 -0.76 -28.40 19.84
N ALA A 296 -1.14 -27.28 20.46
CA ALA A 296 -0.38 -26.62 21.51
C ALA A 296 -0.72 -27.15 22.93
N GLY A 297 -1.64 -28.11 23.08
CA GLY A 297 -2.06 -28.63 24.38
C GLY A 297 -2.79 -27.61 25.26
N ILE A 298 -3.43 -26.60 24.66
CA ILE A 298 -4.10 -25.51 25.38
C ILE A 298 -5.53 -25.94 25.73
N ALA A 299 -5.76 -26.29 26.99
CA ALA A 299 -7.09 -26.68 27.47
C ALA A 299 -8.12 -25.55 27.36
N GLY A 300 -9.33 -25.87 26.88
CA GLY A 300 -10.46 -24.94 26.74
C GLY A 300 -11.53 -25.45 25.77
N THR A 301 -12.63 -24.72 25.66
CA THR A 301 -13.78 -24.99 24.76
C THR A 301 -13.68 -24.19 23.45
N TRP A 302 -12.46 -24.05 22.92
CA TRP A 302 -12.14 -23.07 21.87
C TRP A 302 -12.99 -23.20 20.61
N LYS A 303 -13.29 -24.44 20.19
CA LYS A 303 -14.16 -24.70 19.03
C LYS A 303 -15.58 -24.19 19.25
N ASP A 304 -16.16 -24.50 20.42
CA ASP A 304 -17.52 -24.10 20.76
C ASP A 304 -17.61 -22.57 20.93
N ASP A 305 -16.62 -21.98 21.60
CA ASP A 305 -16.51 -20.53 21.80
C ASP A 305 -16.38 -19.75 20.49
N ALA A 306 -15.62 -20.28 19.51
CA ALA A 306 -15.53 -19.70 18.18
C ALA A 306 -16.81 -19.92 17.37
N THR A 307 -17.41 -21.11 17.47
CA THR A 307 -18.67 -21.44 16.77
C THR A 307 -19.79 -20.50 17.19
N ALA A 308 -19.91 -20.24 18.49
CA ALA A 308 -20.91 -19.32 19.04
C ALA A 308 -20.77 -17.89 18.51
N ARG A 309 -19.53 -17.43 18.23
CA ARG A 309 -19.26 -16.08 17.69
C ARG A 309 -19.45 -15.98 16.18
N VAL A 310 -19.16 -17.05 15.46
CA VAL A 310 -19.26 -17.05 13.98
C VAL A 310 -20.68 -17.33 13.52
N SER A 311 -21.47 -18.07 14.31
CA SER A 311 -22.83 -18.49 13.94
C SER A 311 -23.95 -17.65 14.57
N GLY A 312 -23.62 -16.82 15.57
CA GLY A 312 -24.55 -15.92 16.26
C GLY A 312 -24.51 -14.52 15.68
#